data_AF-A0A6B3EPX3-F1
#
_entry.id   AF-A0A6B3EPX3-F1
#
_cell.length_a   1.000
_cell.length_b   1.000
_cell.length_c   1.000
_cell.angle_alpha   90.00
_cell.angle_beta   90.00
_cell.angle_gamma   90.00
#
_symmetry.space_group_name_H-M   'P 1'
#
loop_
_entity.id
_entity.type
_entity.pdbx_description
1 polymer ?
#
loop_
_entity_poly.entity_id
_entity_poly.type
_entity_poly.pdbx_seq_one_letter_code
_entity_poly.pdbx_strand_id
1 'polypeptide(L)'
;LRTPVTGLLTAAELLPPGRPTEMVKDRAQLLRTLVEDVLEVARLDSAAERAELQELMLGEFVERRVRTFDADISVRVLRESEVVTDPRRLERILGNLLANAGRHGQGPVEVTVEGRVVRVRDHGPGFPAE
;
A
#
# COMPACT_ATOMS: atom_id res chain seq x y z
N LEU A 1 16.75 11.43 -10.61
CA LEU A 1 16.19 11.74 -9.27
C LEU A 1 16.65 10.80 -8.14
N ARG A 2 17.12 9.56 -8.40
CA ARG A 2 17.70 8.69 -7.34
C ARG A 2 19.12 9.07 -6.92
N THR A 3 19.92 9.59 -7.85
CA THR A 3 21.32 9.97 -7.65
C THR A 3 21.58 11.05 -6.57
N PRO A 4 20.75 12.11 -6.41
CA PRO A 4 21.02 13.14 -5.39
C PRO A 4 20.73 12.69 -3.95
N VAL A 5 19.78 11.75 -3.73
CA VAL A 5 19.44 11.27 -2.38
C VAL A 5 20.52 10.34 -1.84
N THR A 6 21.09 9.49 -2.70
CA THR A 6 22.24 8.63 -2.32
C THR A 6 23.44 9.47 -1.89
N GLY A 7 23.73 10.57 -2.59
CA GLY A 7 24.85 11.45 -2.24
C GLY A 7 24.70 12.15 -0.88
N LEU A 8 23.48 12.54 -0.51
CA LEU A 8 23.20 13.13 0.82
C LEU A 8 23.33 12.11 1.95
N LEU A 9 22.93 10.85 1.72
CA LEU A 9 23.06 9.78 2.70
C LEU A 9 24.54 9.46 2.98
N THR A 10 25.36 9.37 1.93
CA THR A 10 26.81 9.15 2.05
C THR A 10 27.52 10.31 2.75
N ALA A 11 27.09 11.55 2.51
CA ALA A 11 27.65 12.71 3.22
C ALA A 11 27.27 12.72 4.71
N ALA A 12 26.09 12.21 5.07
CA ALA A 12 25.66 12.08 6.47
C ALA A 12 26.46 11.01 7.23
N GLU A 13 26.89 9.94 6.56
CA GLU A 13 27.74 8.88 7.12
C GLU A 13 29.16 9.36 7.47
N LEU A 14 29.61 10.47 6.89
CA LEU A 14 30.92 11.08 7.16
C LEU A 14 30.92 12.07 8.33
N LEU A 15 29.76 12.36 8.94
CA LEU A 15 29.65 13.27 10.07
C LEU A 15 30.02 12.57 11.39
N PRO A 16 30.71 13.26 12.33
CA PRO A 16 31.00 12.71 13.64
C PRO A 16 29.71 12.36 14.39
N PRO A 17 29.69 11.30 15.21
CA PRO A 17 28.49 10.85 15.91
C PRO A 17 27.97 11.95 16.85
N GLY A 18 26.68 12.25 16.72
CA GLY A 18 26.02 13.28 17.52
C GLY A 18 24.65 13.65 16.96
N ARG A 19 23.90 14.42 17.74
CA ARG A 19 22.54 14.92 17.41
C ARG A 19 22.40 15.55 16.01
N PRO A 20 23.41 16.27 15.46
CA PRO A 20 23.34 16.79 14.09
C PRO A 20 23.28 15.70 13.02
N THR A 21 24.02 14.61 13.21
CA THR A 21 24.11 13.48 12.26
C THR A 21 22.80 12.68 12.21
N GLU A 22 22.16 12.48 13.35
CA GLU A 22 20.82 11.87 13.43
C GLU A 22 19.78 12.72 12.71
N MET A 23 19.77 14.04 12.93
CA MET A 23 18.84 14.95 12.26
C MET A 23 19.01 14.99 10.74
N VAL A 24 20.25 14.88 10.24
CA VAL A 24 20.53 14.81 8.80
C VAL A 24 20.06 13.47 8.23
N LYS A 25 20.28 12.36 8.96
CA LYS A 25 19.83 11.03 8.56
C LYS A 25 18.30 10.95 8.50
N ASP A 26 17.60 11.49 9.49
CA ASP A 26 16.13 11.53 9.52
C ASP A 26 15.57 12.37 8.37
N ARG A 27 16.17 13.53 8.08
CA ARG A 27 15.78 14.37 6.94
C ARG A 27 16.06 13.71 5.59
N ALA A 28 17.17 13.00 5.46
CA ALA A 28 17.48 12.24 4.25
C ALA A 28 16.52 11.07 4.05
N GLN A 29 16.12 10.39 5.13
CA GLN A 29 15.12 9.33 5.12
C GLN A 29 13.75 9.89 4.68
N LEU A 30 13.32 11.02 5.26
CA LEU A 30 12.09 11.71 4.89
C LEU A 30 12.10 12.15 3.43
N LEU A 31 13.21 12.73 2.95
CA LEU A 31 13.38 13.09 1.54
C LEU A 31 13.28 11.88 0.62
N ARG A 32 13.84 10.73 1.02
CA ARG A 32 13.72 9.49 0.24
C ARG A 32 12.25 9.05 0.14
N THR A 33 11.53 9.03 1.26
CA THR A 33 10.11 8.68 1.29
C THR A 33 9.29 9.64 0.43
N LEU A 34 9.49 10.96 0.55
CA LEU A 34 8.79 11.94 -0.27
C LEU A 34 9.10 11.79 -1.78
N VAL A 35 10.35 11.46 -2.14
CA VAL A 35 10.72 11.19 -3.54
C VAL A 35 10.09 9.88 -4.03
N GLU A 36 10.00 8.86 -3.18
CA GLU A 36 9.30 7.61 -3.50
C GLU A 36 7.81 7.85 -3.72
N ASP A 37 7.16 8.63 -2.85
CA ASP A 37 5.75 9.02 -2.96
C ASP A 37 5.49 9.85 -4.22
N VAL A 38 6.35 10.83 -4.53
CA VAL A 38 6.25 11.64 -5.76
C VAL A 38 6.47 10.78 -7.01
N LEU A 39 7.38 9.81 -6.98
CA LEU A 39 7.57 8.87 -8.08
C LEU A 39 6.41 7.88 -8.20
N GLU A 40 5.73 7.56 -7.10
CA GLU A 40 4.51 6.74 -7.11
C GLU A 40 3.35 7.52 -7.74
N VAL A 41 3.16 8.80 -7.37
CA VAL A 41 2.18 9.71 -8.00
C VAL A 41 2.50 9.93 -9.48
N ALA A 42 3.75 10.23 -9.84
CA ALA A 42 4.14 10.41 -11.23
C ALA A 42 4.00 9.11 -12.06
N ARG A 43 4.18 7.94 -11.42
CA ARG A 43 3.86 6.66 -12.05
C ARG A 43 2.37 6.48 -12.24
N LEU A 44 1.54 6.87 -11.27
CA LEU A 44 0.07 6.84 -11.39
C LEU A 44 -0.41 7.78 -12.51
N ASP A 45 0.21 8.96 -12.67
CA ASP A 45 -0.06 9.89 -13.77
C ASP A 45 0.41 9.34 -15.13
N SER A 46 1.56 8.65 -15.17
CA SER A 46 2.01 7.92 -16.37
C SER A 46 1.28 6.59 -16.60
N ALA A 47 0.57 6.07 -15.58
CA ALA A 47 -0.28 4.88 -15.63
C ALA A 47 -1.65 5.16 -16.26
N ALA A 48 -1.68 6.16 -17.15
CA ALA A 48 -2.28 6.01 -18.46
C ALA A 48 -1.68 4.85 -19.30
N GLU A 49 -0.78 4.02 -18.76
CA GLU A 49 -0.68 2.59 -19.12
C GLU A 49 -2.09 2.01 -19.20
N ARG A 50 -2.49 1.58 -20.40
CA ARG A 50 -3.83 1.06 -20.68
C ARG A 50 -4.17 -0.02 -19.66
N ALA A 51 -5.25 0.16 -18.91
CA ALA A 51 -5.74 -0.86 -18.01
C ALA A 51 -6.00 -2.15 -18.79
N GLU A 52 -5.41 -3.25 -18.35
CA GLU A 52 -5.63 -4.58 -18.93
C GLU A 52 -6.89 -5.16 -18.31
N LEU A 53 -8.04 -4.74 -18.84
CA LEU A 53 -9.35 -5.13 -18.33
C LEU A 53 -9.63 -6.61 -18.61
N GLN A 54 -10.07 -7.31 -17.57
CA GLN A 54 -10.48 -8.71 -17.59
C GLN A 54 -11.79 -8.87 -16.83
N GLU A 55 -12.64 -9.78 -17.29
CA GLU A 55 -13.82 -10.25 -16.56
C GLU A 55 -13.36 -11.23 -15.47
N LEU A 56 -13.81 -10.99 -14.23
CA LEU A 56 -13.51 -11.87 -13.10
C LEU A 56 -14.66 -11.88 -12.09
N MET A 57 -14.76 -12.98 -11.34
CA MET A 57 -15.62 -13.10 -10.16
C MET A 57 -14.90 -12.43 -8.97
N LEU A 58 -15.46 -11.33 -8.47
CA LEU A 58 -14.78 -10.46 -7.52
C LEU A 58 -14.52 -11.15 -6.17
N GLY A 59 -15.50 -11.88 -5.64
CA GLY A 59 -15.38 -12.61 -4.38
C GLY A 59 -14.31 -13.69 -4.44
N GLU A 60 -14.34 -14.54 -5.47
CA GLU A 60 -13.31 -15.56 -5.69
C GLU A 60 -11.90 -14.97 -5.85
N PHE A 61 -11.79 -13.86 -6.58
CA PHE A 61 -10.52 -13.17 -6.77
C PHE A 61 -9.97 -12.64 -5.42
N VAL A 62 -10.80 -11.91 -4.67
CA VAL A 62 -10.43 -11.34 -3.37
C VAL A 62 -10.05 -12.44 -2.40
N GLU A 63 -10.86 -13.49 -2.29
CA GLU A 63 -10.61 -14.61 -1.37
C GLU A 63 -9.26 -15.28 -1.65
N ARG A 64 -8.96 -15.58 -2.92
CA ARG A 64 -7.69 -16.19 -3.31
C ARG A 64 -6.49 -15.31 -2.99
N ARG A 65 -6.60 -14.00 -3.25
CA ARG A 65 -5.51 -13.04 -3.03
C ARG A 65 -5.28 -12.80 -1.54
N VAL A 66 -6.34 -12.64 -0.75
CA VAL A 66 -6.23 -12.47 0.70
C VAL A 66 -5.60 -13.71 1.34
N ARG A 67 -6.05 -14.92 0.99
CA ARG A 67 -5.45 -16.17 1.53
C ARG A 67 -3.97 -16.34 1.17
N THR A 68 -3.54 -15.81 0.02
CA THR A 68 -2.13 -15.82 -0.38
C THR A 68 -1.31 -14.78 0.39
N PHE A 69 -1.93 -13.66 0.74
CA PHE A 69 -1.31 -12.60 1.52
C PHE A 69 -1.14 -13.02 2.98
N ASP A 70 -2.23 -13.46 3.62
CA ASP A 70 -2.26 -13.91 5.01
C ASP A 70 -3.49 -14.81 5.23
N ALA A 71 -3.24 -16.04 5.69
CA ALA A 71 -4.29 -17.05 5.90
C ALA A 71 -5.17 -16.76 7.14
N ASP A 72 -4.71 -15.92 8.06
CA ASP A 72 -5.44 -15.59 9.30
C ASP A 72 -6.46 -14.47 9.08
N ILE A 73 -6.44 -13.80 7.92
CA ILE A 73 -7.41 -12.76 7.57
C ILE A 73 -8.74 -13.39 7.16
N SER A 74 -9.81 -12.99 7.85
CA SER A 74 -11.15 -13.48 7.53
C SER A 74 -11.70 -12.83 6.26
N VAL A 75 -12.23 -13.64 5.34
CA VAL A 75 -12.90 -13.17 4.12
C VAL A 75 -14.35 -13.62 4.12
N ARG A 76 -15.27 -12.69 3.88
CA ARG A 76 -16.70 -12.97 3.73
C ARG A 76 -17.24 -12.42 2.43
N VAL A 77 -17.70 -13.30 1.55
CA VAL A 77 -18.42 -12.92 0.33
C VAL A 77 -19.91 -12.91 0.63
N LEU A 78 -20.49 -11.73 0.83
CA LEU A 78 -21.92 -11.54 1.09
C LEU A 78 -22.74 -11.65 -0.20
N ARG A 79 -22.20 -11.11 -1.29
CA ARG A 79 -22.79 -11.18 -2.62
C ARG A 79 -21.67 -11.19 -3.65
N GLU A 80 -21.64 -12.23 -4.46
CA GLU A 80 -20.71 -12.36 -5.56
C GLU A 80 -21.12 -11.45 -6.74
N SER A 81 -20.14 -10.98 -7.52
CA SER A 81 -20.36 -10.18 -8.72
C SER A 81 -19.25 -10.41 -9.74
N GLU A 82 -19.64 -10.59 -10.99
CA GLU A 82 -18.74 -10.44 -12.12
C GLU A 82 -18.43 -8.94 -12.32
N VAL A 83 -17.15 -8.63 -12.52
CA VAL A 83 -16.65 -7.27 -12.78
C VAL A 83 -15.64 -7.28 -13.91
N VAL A 84 -15.64 -6.21 -14.70
CA VAL A 84 -14.59 -5.92 -15.67
C VAL A 84 -13.61 -4.94 -15.02
N THR A 85 -12.40 -5.41 -14.71
CA THR A 85 -11.37 -4.59 -14.06
C THR A 85 -9.97 -5.07 -14.40
N ASP A 86 -8.94 -4.32 -14.01
CA ASP A 86 -7.54 -4.73 -14.12
C ASP A 86 -7.16 -5.57 -12.87
N PRO A 87 -6.93 -6.89 -13.00
CA PRO A 87 -6.65 -7.74 -11.85
C PRO A 87 -5.38 -7.35 -11.12
N ARG A 88 -4.36 -6.85 -11.84
CA ARG A 88 -3.06 -6.46 -11.26
C ARG A 88 -3.22 -5.22 -10.39
N ARG A 89 -4.01 -4.24 -10.86
CA ARG A 89 -4.32 -3.03 -10.09
C ARG A 89 -5.16 -3.37 -8.87
N LEU A 90 -6.18 -4.22 -9.00
CA LEU A 90 -7.01 -4.64 -7.88
C LEU A 90 -6.18 -5.37 -6.81
N GLU A 91 -5.29 -6.28 -7.23
CA GLU A 91 -4.35 -6.96 -6.32
C GLU A 91 -3.45 -5.98 -5.58
N ARG A 92 -2.91 -4.96 -6.27
CA ARG A 92 -2.10 -3.92 -5.63
C ARG A 92 -2.89 -3.10 -4.62
N ILE A 93 -4.11 -2.70 -4.95
CA ILE A 93 -4.99 -1.95 -4.03
C ILE A 93 -5.26 -2.79 -2.78
N LEU A 94 -5.63 -4.07 -2.94
CA LEU A 94 -5.87 -4.97 -1.83
C LEU A 94 -4.62 -5.15 -0.97
N GLY A 95 -3.46 -5.44 -1.59
CA GLY A 95 -2.19 -5.61 -0.87
C GLY A 95 -1.80 -4.38 -0.06
N ASN A 96 -2.00 -3.18 -0.61
CA ASN A 96 -1.74 -1.93 0.10
C ASN A 96 -2.66 -1.75 1.31
N LEU A 97 -3.96 -2.03 1.17
CA LEU A 97 -4.91 -1.91 2.26
C LEU A 97 -4.62 -2.94 3.38
N LEU A 98 -4.33 -4.19 3.02
CA LEU A 98 -4.00 -5.24 3.98
C LEU A 98 -2.68 -4.96 4.70
N ALA A 99 -1.65 -4.49 3.98
CA ALA A 99 -0.39 -4.09 4.58
C ALA A 99 -0.53 -2.87 5.51
N ASN A 100 -1.43 -1.94 5.19
CA ASN A 100 -1.74 -0.82 6.07
C ASN A 100 -2.47 -1.29 7.33
N ALA A 101 -3.46 -2.15 7.19
CA ALA A 101 -4.18 -2.75 8.31
C ALA A 101 -3.24 -3.52 9.26
N GLY A 102 -2.30 -4.29 8.73
CA GLY A 102 -1.31 -5.02 9.54
C GLY A 102 -0.26 -4.14 10.22
N ARG A 103 0.16 -3.03 9.59
CA ARG A 103 1.19 -2.13 10.15
C ARG A 103 0.64 -1.10 11.13
N HIS A 104 -0.55 -0.57 10.85
CA HIS A 104 -1.10 0.60 11.54
C HIS A 104 -2.43 0.32 12.23
N GLY A 105 -3.13 -0.75 11.83
CA GLY A 105 -4.40 -1.15 12.43
C GLY A 105 -4.22 -2.03 13.67
N GLN A 106 -5.33 -2.60 14.12
CA GLN A 106 -5.34 -3.68 15.11
C GLN A 106 -6.24 -4.80 14.61
N GLY A 107 -5.88 -6.04 14.97
CA GLY A 107 -6.64 -7.22 14.57
C GLY A 107 -7.98 -7.36 15.30
N PRO A 108 -8.90 -8.17 14.77
CA PRO A 108 -8.76 -8.94 13.54
C PRO A 108 -8.97 -8.09 12.27
N VAL A 109 -8.21 -8.35 11.21
CA VAL A 109 -8.50 -7.75 9.89
C VAL A 109 -9.59 -8.56 9.20
N GLU A 110 -10.61 -7.88 8.69
CA GLU A 110 -11.79 -8.47 8.06
C GLU A 110 -11.96 -7.93 6.65
N VAL A 111 -12.12 -8.83 5.67
CA VAL A 111 -12.39 -8.47 4.28
C VAL A 111 -13.80 -8.92 3.91
N THR A 112 -14.61 -7.98 3.41
CA THR A 112 -16.00 -8.27 2.98
C THR A 112 -16.19 -7.89 1.52
N VAL A 113 -16.81 -8.76 0.74
CA VAL A 113 -17.20 -8.50 -0.65
C VAL A 113 -18.72 -8.48 -0.75
N GLU A 114 -19.27 -7.37 -1.24
CA GLU A 114 -20.71 -7.15 -1.39
C GLU A 114 -21.05 -6.58 -2.78
N GLY A 115 -21.31 -7.46 -3.73
CA GLY A 115 -21.45 -7.09 -5.14
C GLY A 115 -20.12 -6.56 -5.67
N ARG A 116 -20.06 -5.28 -6.02
CA ARG A 116 -18.86 -4.61 -6.56
C ARG A 116 -18.02 -3.89 -5.49
N VAL A 117 -18.41 -4.00 -4.22
CA VAL A 117 -17.75 -3.30 -3.12
C VAL A 117 -16.88 -4.29 -2.36
N VAL A 118 -15.60 -3.98 -2.23
CA VAL A 118 -14.68 -4.68 -1.32
C VAL A 118 -14.38 -3.76 -0.15
N ARG A 119 -14.62 -4.23 1.08
CA ARG A 119 -14.30 -3.53 2.32
C ARG A 119 -13.18 -4.27 3.03
N VAL A 120 -12.16 -3.52 3.45
CA VAL A 120 -11.12 -4.00 4.36
C VAL A 120 -11.31 -3.23 5.66
N ARG A 121 -11.47 -3.95 6.78
CA ARG A 121 -11.69 -3.38 8.10
C ARG A 121 -10.61 -3.88 9.05
N ASP A 122 -9.97 -2.95 9.73
CA ASP A 122 -9.20 -3.20 10.94
C ASP A 122 -9.89 -2.51 12.14
N HIS A 123 -9.39 -2.79 13.35
CA HIS A 123 -9.92 -2.22 14.60
C HIS A 123 -8.88 -1.34 15.31
N GLY A 124 -7.97 -0.73 14.54
CA GLY A 124 -6.99 0.21 15.05
C GLY A 124 -7.61 1.55 15.48
N PRO A 125 -6.78 2.51 15.94
CA PRO A 125 -7.23 3.82 16.39
C PRO A 125 -7.82 4.70 15.25
N GLY A 126 -7.77 4.22 14.02
CA GLY A 126 -8.21 4.96 12.83
C GLY A 126 -7.29 6.12 12.49
N PHE A 127 -7.79 7.04 11.67
CA PHE A 127 -7.08 8.25 11.29
C PHE A 127 -7.46 9.41 12.23
N PRO A 128 -6.51 10.27 12.61
CA PRO A 128 -6.82 11.46 13.40
C PRO A 128 -7.86 12.32 12.65
N ALA A 129 -8.87 12.78 13.38
CA ALA A 129 -9.78 13.80 12.87
C ALA A 129 -9.01 15.13 12.82
N GLU A 130 -9.03 15.79 11.66
CA GLU A 130 -8.48 17.14 11.47
C GLU A 130 -9.20 18.18 12.33
#